data_AF-A0A0G1PVM7-F1
#
_entry.id   AF-A0A0G1PVM7-F1
#
_cell.length_a   1.000
_cell.length_b   1.000
_cell.length_c   1.000
_cell.angle_alpha   90.00
_cell.angle_beta   90.00
_cell.angle_gamma   90.00
#
_symmetry.space_group_name_H-M   'P 1'
#
loop_
_entity.id
_entity.type
_entity.pdbx_description
1 polymer ?
#
loop_
_entity_poly.entity_id
_entity_poly.type
_entity_poly.pdbx_seq_one_letter_code
_entity_poly.pdbx_strand_id
1 'polypeptide(L)'
;MGKDPARTTNLVNKKRIESEFLRNKLKLKSLEAKRSLFENYPHVETFLTERGLDLAKLREHSAKVITTGALTGTLLFAPPTFVKNLPSPKEIVKSISDLQSGQPEAPQRLLIDSLREVLPGRAGPLERSQEKALEQIFEKVIGVKTRATLEGEHLNTTYGYIGAEQHLMRYPGDIMNTHPKVAEDDTEKFWL
;
A
#
# COMPACT_ATOMS: atom_id res chain seq x y z
N MET A 1 -51.63 15.46 45.68
CA MET A 1 -50.47 15.55 44.78
C MET A 1 -50.41 14.31 43.90
N GLY A 2 -50.98 14.40 42.69
CA GLY A 2 -50.95 13.33 41.70
C GLY A 2 -49.59 13.27 41.01
N LYS A 3 -49.01 12.08 40.89
CA LYS A 3 -47.79 11.85 40.11
C LYS A 3 -48.19 11.65 38.64
N ASP A 4 -47.69 12.53 37.77
CA ASP A 4 -47.89 12.45 36.33
C ASP A 4 -47.33 11.14 35.74
N PRO A 5 -48.13 10.34 35.00
CA PRO A 5 -47.70 9.08 34.40
C PRO A 5 -46.83 9.26 33.13
N ALA A 6 -46.68 10.48 32.62
CA ALA A 6 -46.01 10.74 31.34
C ALA A 6 -44.47 10.69 31.39
N ARG A 7 -43.86 10.70 32.58
CA ARG A 7 -42.40 10.75 32.73
C ARG A 7 -41.71 9.40 32.91
N THR A 8 -42.45 8.31 33.10
CA THR A 8 -41.87 6.96 33.28
C THR A 8 -41.76 6.14 32.00
N THR A 9 -42.45 6.52 30.92
CA THR A 9 -42.41 5.76 29.65
C THR A 9 -41.15 6.01 28.82
N ASN A 10 -40.48 7.16 29.00
CA ASN A 10 -39.27 7.51 28.22
C ASN A 10 -37.97 6.90 28.76
N LEU A 11 -37.97 6.36 29.99
CA LEU A 11 -36.78 5.72 30.58
C LEU A 11 -36.75 4.20 30.36
N VAL A 12 -37.84 3.60 29.90
CA VAL A 12 -37.95 2.14 29.65
C VAL A 12 -37.38 1.73 28.29
N ASN A 13 -37.20 2.67 27.35
CA ASN A 13 -36.86 2.34 25.95
C ASN A 13 -35.42 2.68 25.51
N LYS A 14 -34.54 3.17 26.40
CA LYS A 14 -33.14 3.50 26.05
C LYS A 14 -32.14 2.36 26.34
N LYS A 15 -32.53 1.36 27.14
CA LYS A 15 -31.76 0.13 27.39
C LYS A 15 -31.89 -0.93 26.29
N ARG A 16 -32.66 -0.69 25.23
CA ARG A 16 -33.23 -1.78 24.40
C ARG A 16 -32.51 -2.10 23.09
N ILE A 17 -31.44 -1.42 22.72
CA ILE A 17 -30.73 -1.73 21.46
C ILE A 17 -29.23 -1.49 21.62
N GLU A 18 -28.57 -2.34 22.41
CA GLU A 18 -27.12 -2.42 22.39
C GLU A 18 -26.66 -3.00 21.04
N SER A 19 -25.54 -2.50 20.51
CA SER A 19 -24.97 -2.95 19.23
C SER A 19 -24.69 -4.45 19.23
N GLU A 20 -24.21 -4.99 20.35
CA GLU A 20 -23.97 -6.43 20.52
C GLU A 20 -25.27 -7.25 20.48
N PHE A 21 -26.35 -6.75 21.10
CA PHE A 21 -27.66 -7.42 21.04
C PHE A 21 -28.18 -7.51 19.60
N LEU A 22 -28.12 -6.41 18.85
CA LEU A 22 -28.49 -6.40 17.43
C LEU A 22 -27.61 -7.33 16.61
N ARG A 23 -26.30 -7.28 16.81
CA ARG A 23 -25.33 -8.13 16.11
C ARG A 23 -25.62 -9.61 16.34
N ASN A 24 -25.90 -10.00 17.58
CA ASN A 24 -26.24 -11.37 17.93
C ASN A 24 -27.58 -11.80 17.31
N LYS A 25 -28.59 -10.92 17.34
CA LYS A 25 -29.88 -11.19 16.70
C LYS A 25 -29.76 -11.35 15.19
N LEU A 26 -28.95 -10.52 14.54
CA LEU A 26 -28.66 -10.62 13.11
C LEU A 26 -27.90 -11.89 12.76
N LYS A 27 -26.92 -12.30 13.58
CA LYS A 27 -26.21 -13.58 13.41
C LYS A 27 -27.20 -14.76 13.46
N LEU A 28 -28.05 -14.80 14.49
CA LEU A 28 -29.06 -15.84 14.64
C LEU A 28 -30.00 -15.89 13.43
N LYS A 29 -30.50 -14.74 12.99
CA LYS A 29 -31.38 -14.66 11.80
C LYS A 29 -30.66 -15.07 10.52
N SER A 30 -29.37 -14.76 10.37
CA SER A 30 -28.60 -15.21 9.19
C SER A 30 -28.41 -16.72 9.15
N LEU A 31 -28.23 -17.37 10.31
CA LEU A 31 -28.13 -18.83 10.42
C LEU A 31 -29.48 -19.50 10.16
N GLU A 32 -30.55 -18.95 10.72
CA GLU A 32 -31.93 -19.41 10.48
C GLU A 32 -32.28 -19.33 8.99
N ALA A 33 -31.97 -18.21 8.33
CA ALA A 33 -32.16 -18.04 6.91
C ALA A 33 -31.34 -19.06 6.09
N LYS A 34 -30.05 -19.24 6.41
CA LYS A 34 -29.18 -20.23 5.74
C LYS A 34 -29.76 -21.64 5.87
N ARG A 35 -30.20 -22.01 7.07
CA ARG A 35 -30.81 -23.31 7.33
C ARG A 35 -32.10 -23.49 6.52
N SER A 36 -33.01 -22.51 6.60
CA SER A 36 -34.28 -22.57 5.85
C SER A 36 -34.08 -22.65 4.34
N LEU A 37 -33.02 -22.03 3.80
CA LEU A 37 -32.70 -22.08 2.37
C LEU A 37 -32.28 -23.48 1.95
N PHE A 38 -31.41 -24.14 2.72
CA PHE A 38 -30.95 -25.50 2.38
C PHE A 38 -31.99 -26.58 2.68
N GLU A 39 -32.83 -26.39 3.70
CA GLU A 39 -33.98 -27.26 3.95
C GLU A 39 -35.01 -27.19 2.81
N ASN A 40 -35.29 -26.00 2.28
CA ASN A 40 -36.25 -25.82 1.18
C ASN A 40 -35.65 -26.15 -0.19
N TYR A 41 -34.34 -25.95 -0.38
CA TYR A 41 -33.66 -26.07 -1.67
C TYR A 41 -32.32 -26.81 -1.57
N PRO A 42 -32.33 -28.15 -1.43
CA PRO A 42 -31.10 -28.94 -1.26
C PRO A 42 -30.17 -28.88 -2.48
N HIS A 43 -30.71 -28.71 -3.68
CA HIS A 43 -29.93 -28.57 -4.92
C HIS A 43 -29.07 -27.29 -4.96
N VAL A 44 -29.42 -26.27 -4.18
CA VAL A 44 -28.66 -25.02 -4.10
C VAL A 44 -27.40 -25.23 -3.27
N GLU A 45 -27.46 -26.05 -2.23
CA GLU A 45 -26.29 -26.37 -1.40
C GLU A 45 -25.22 -27.09 -2.23
N THR A 46 -25.62 -28.10 -3.00
CA THR A 46 -24.70 -28.82 -3.90
C THR A 46 -24.13 -27.90 -4.97
N PHE A 47 -24.96 -27.06 -5.61
CA PHE A 47 -24.50 -26.11 -6.62
C PHE A 47 -23.47 -25.10 -6.07
N LEU A 48 -23.70 -24.56 -4.87
CA LEU A 48 -22.80 -23.58 -4.26
C LEU A 48 -21.48 -24.21 -3.83
N THR A 49 -21.51 -25.42 -3.27
CA THR A 49 -20.31 -26.15 -2.85
C THR A 49 -19.46 -26.59 -4.04
N GLU A 50 -20.07 -27.07 -5.12
CA GLU A 50 -19.37 -27.38 -6.39
C GLU A 50 -18.65 -26.16 -6.98
N ARG A 51 -19.25 -24.97 -6.86
CA ARG A 51 -18.67 -23.71 -7.33
C ARG A 51 -17.71 -23.06 -6.32
N GLY A 52 -17.49 -23.69 -5.16
CA GLY A 52 -16.63 -23.16 -4.10
C GLY A 52 -17.13 -21.83 -3.51
N LEU A 53 -18.44 -21.56 -3.58
CA LEU A 53 -19.05 -20.30 -3.13
C LEU A 53 -19.59 -20.45 -1.69
N ASP A 54 -19.04 -19.66 -0.77
CA ASP A 54 -19.55 -19.55 0.60
C ASP A 54 -20.62 -18.46 0.70
N LEU A 55 -21.84 -18.83 1.10
CA LEU A 55 -22.95 -17.90 1.36
C LEU A 55 -22.58 -16.78 2.34
N ALA A 56 -21.73 -17.07 3.33
CA ALA A 56 -21.32 -16.06 4.31
C ALA A 56 -20.52 -14.92 3.66
N LYS A 57 -19.79 -15.22 2.58
CA LYS A 57 -18.97 -14.27 1.82
C LYS A 57 -19.67 -13.73 0.58
N LEU A 58 -20.87 -14.22 0.24
CA LEU A 58 -21.56 -13.82 -0.99
C LEU A 58 -21.73 -12.30 -1.09
N ARG A 59 -22.06 -11.62 0.02
CA ARG A 59 -22.15 -10.16 0.06
C ARG A 59 -20.80 -9.49 -0.23
N GLU A 60 -19.71 -10.04 0.30
CA GLU A 60 -18.36 -9.52 0.06
C GLU A 60 -17.94 -9.71 -1.40
N HIS A 61 -18.19 -10.89 -1.96
CA HIS A 61 -17.93 -11.18 -3.37
C HIS A 61 -18.75 -10.29 -4.31
N SER A 62 -20.05 -10.13 -4.07
CA SER A 62 -20.91 -9.24 -4.85
C SER A 62 -20.48 -7.78 -4.72
N ALA A 63 -20.15 -7.33 -3.51
CA ALA A 63 -19.63 -5.98 -3.29
C ALA A 63 -18.34 -5.76 -4.08
N LYS A 64 -17.42 -6.73 -4.09
CA LYS A 64 -16.18 -6.66 -4.91
C LYS A 64 -16.50 -6.58 -6.39
N VAL A 65 -17.38 -7.43 -6.92
CA VAL A 65 -17.75 -7.42 -8.35
C VAL A 65 -18.43 -6.11 -8.75
N ILE A 66 -19.39 -5.62 -7.96
CA ILE A 66 -20.09 -4.35 -8.23
C ILE A 66 -19.11 -3.18 -8.15
N THR A 67 -18.26 -3.14 -7.12
CA THR A 67 -17.27 -2.07 -6.94
C THR A 67 -16.26 -2.08 -8.08
N THR A 68 -15.73 -3.24 -8.45
CA THR A 68 -14.83 -3.39 -9.60
C THR A 68 -15.53 -2.95 -10.89
N GLY A 69 -16.77 -3.38 -11.13
CA GLY A 69 -17.54 -3.00 -12.31
C GLY A 69 -17.81 -1.50 -12.38
N ALA A 70 -18.20 -0.88 -11.26
CA ALA A 70 -18.43 0.55 -11.16
C ALA A 70 -17.14 1.36 -11.37
N LEU A 71 -16.03 0.94 -10.77
CA LEU A 71 -14.72 1.59 -10.95
C LEU A 71 -14.23 1.46 -12.40
N THR A 72 -14.28 0.27 -12.97
CA THR A 72 -13.90 0.03 -14.37
C THR A 72 -14.80 0.82 -15.32
N GLY A 73 -16.12 0.80 -15.10
CA GLY A 73 -17.07 1.57 -15.91
C GLY A 73 -16.82 3.08 -15.79
N THR A 74 -16.57 3.57 -14.58
CA THR A 74 -16.22 4.97 -14.36
C THR A 74 -14.93 5.34 -15.07
N LEU A 75 -13.91 4.48 -15.04
CA LEU A 75 -12.64 4.73 -15.73
C LEU A 75 -12.80 4.67 -17.27
N LEU A 76 -13.61 3.75 -17.78
CA LEU A 76 -13.86 3.60 -19.22
C LEU A 76 -14.68 4.76 -19.79
N PHE A 77 -15.67 5.24 -19.04
CA PHE A 77 -16.50 6.38 -19.43
C PHE A 77 -15.98 7.72 -18.90
N ALA A 78 -14.86 7.73 -18.17
CA ALA A 78 -14.25 8.96 -17.72
C ALA A 78 -13.86 9.78 -18.95
N PRO A 79 -14.33 11.03 -19.08
CA PRO A 79 -13.93 11.87 -20.20
C PRO A 79 -12.40 12.04 -20.13
N PRO A 80 -11.69 11.90 -21.27
CA PRO A 80 -10.25 12.05 -21.30
C PRO A 80 -9.89 13.53 -21.09
N THR A 81 -9.77 13.94 -19.83
CA THR A 81 -9.38 15.30 -19.45
C THR A 81 -7.85 15.52 -19.55
N PHE A 82 -7.09 14.46 -19.82
CA PHE A 82 -5.62 14.42 -19.86
C PHE A 82 -5.01 13.89 -21.17
N VAL A 83 -5.67 14.08 -22.32
CA VAL A 83 -5.18 13.61 -23.63
C VAL A 83 -3.87 14.23 -24.13
N LYS A 84 -3.31 15.25 -23.46
CA LYS A 84 -2.01 15.83 -23.86
C LYS A 84 -0.79 15.00 -23.47
N ASN A 85 -0.92 14.02 -22.57
CA ASN A 85 0.21 13.25 -22.02
C ASN A 85 -0.01 11.72 -22.09
N LEU A 86 -0.84 11.24 -23.02
CA LEU A 86 -0.96 9.80 -23.22
C LEU A 86 0.36 9.23 -23.76
N PRO A 87 0.90 8.18 -23.14
CA PRO A 87 2.07 7.48 -23.64
C PRO A 87 1.77 6.95 -25.05
N SER A 88 2.76 7.01 -25.93
CA SER A 88 2.58 6.56 -27.30
C SER A 88 2.18 5.07 -27.30
N PRO A 89 1.41 4.57 -28.29
CA PRO A 89 1.04 3.16 -28.36
C PRO A 89 2.23 2.19 -28.26
N LYS A 90 3.44 2.64 -28.61
CA LYS A 90 4.69 1.87 -28.48
C LYS A 90 5.09 1.65 -27.01
N GLU A 91 4.82 2.59 -26.12
CA GLU A 91 5.11 2.48 -24.68
C GLU A 91 4.11 1.54 -23.99
N ILE A 92 2.85 1.53 -24.44
CA ILE A 92 1.82 0.62 -23.94
C ILE A 92 2.18 -0.83 -24.31
N VAL A 93 2.59 -1.08 -25.55
CA VAL A 93 3.01 -2.42 -25.98
C VAL A 93 4.22 -2.91 -25.19
N LYS A 94 5.21 -2.04 -24.92
CA LYS A 94 6.33 -2.39 -24.03
C LYS A 94 5.86 -2.79 -22.64
N SER A 95 4.99 -1.99 -22.00
CA SER A 95 4.48 -2.30 -20.67
C SER A 95 3.67 -3.61 -20.58
N ILE A 96 2.98 -4.00 -21.67
CA ILE A 96 2.26 -5.28 -21.75
C ILE A 96 3.22 -6.44 -22.00
N SER A 97 4.24 -6.24 -22.84
CA SER A 97 5.31 -7.23 -23.05
C SER A 97 6.10 -7.49 -21.76
N ASP A 98 6.39 -6.44 -20.98
CA ASP A 98 7.09 -6.53 -19.69
C ASP A 98 6.24 -7.27 -18.63
N LEU A 99 4.91 -7.15 -18.68
CA LEU A 99 3.98 -7.91 -17.83
C LEU A 99 3.83 -9.39 -18.25
N GLN A 100 4.04 -9.71 -19.53
CA GLN A 100 3.93 -11.07 -20.07
C GLN A 100 5.25 -11.85 -20.02
N SER A 101 6.40 -11.17 -20.05
CA SER A 101 7.69 -11.77 -19.74
C SER A 101 7.80 -11.98 -18.24
N GLY A 102 7.35 -13.14 -17.76
CA GLY A 102 7.37 -13.54 -16.34
C GLY A 102 8.78 -13.70 -15.75
N GLN A 103 9.52 -12.60 -15.69
CA GLN A 103 10.62 -12.40 -14.76
C GLN A 103 10.27 -11.12 -14.01
N PRO A 104 9.92 -11.18 -12.71
CA PRO A 104 9.99 -9.99 -11.90
C PRO A 104 11.46 -9.57 -11.95
N GLU A 105 11.79 -8.57 -12.77
CA GLU A 105 13.02 -7.82 -12.64
C GLU A 105 13.18 -7.58 -11.14
N ALA A 106 14.21 -8.18 -10.53
CA ALA A 106 14.38 -8.11 -9.10
C ALA A 106 14.24 -6.63 -8.72
N PRO A 107 13.43 -6.27 -7.70
CA PRO A 107 13.15 -4.86 -7.36
C PRO A 107 14.45 -4.04 -7.21
N GLN A 108 15.55 -4.71 -6.90
CA GLN A 108 16.90 -4.21 -6.87
C GLN A 108 17.44 -3.69 -8.22
N ARG A 109 17.20 -4.36 -9.35
CA ARG A 109 17.64 -3.89 -10.69
C ARG A 109 16.89 -2.63 -11.11
N LEU A 110 15.56 -2.66 -11.02
CA LEU A 110 14.70 -1.51 -11.29
C LEU A 110 15.07 -0.30 -10.42
N LEU A 111 15.39 -0.55 -9.14
CA LEU A 111 15.87 0.48 -8.23
C LEU A 111 17.20 1.07 -8.69
N ILE A 112 18.20 0.22 -9.00
CA ILE A 112 19.53 0.66 -9.43
C ILE A 112 19.43 1.50 -10.71
N ASP A 113 18.64 1.07 -11.69
CA ASP A 113 18.48 1.78 -12.96
C ASP A 113 17.78 3.12 -12.76
N SER A 114 16.71 3.16 -11.95
CA SER A 114 16.01 4.40 -11.60
C SER A 114 16.90 5.38 -10.82
N LEU A 115 17.73 4.87 -9.92
CA LEU A 115 18.67 5.70 -9.15
C LEU A 115 19.77 6.28 -10.04
N ARG A 116 20.28 5.53 -11.03
CA ARG A 116 21.29 6.02 -11.98
C ARG A 116 20.78 7.15 -12.87
N GLU A 117 19.48 7.18 -13.16
CA GLU A 117 18.86 8.24 -13.95
C GLU A 117 18.70 9.55 -13.15
N VAL A 118 18.39 9.44 -11.85
CA VAL A 118 18.09 10.61 -11.00
C VAL A 118 19.32 11.17 -10.29
N LEU A 119 20.26 10.32 -9.89
CA LEU A 119 21.43 10.73 -9.12
C LEU A 119 22.54 11.32 -10.01
N PRO A 120 23.22 12.38 -9.55
CA PRO A 120 24.38 12.92 -10.25
C PRO A 120 25.54 11.92 -10.20
N GLY A 121 26.39 11.91 -11.24
CA GLY A 121 27.57 11.04 -11.30
C GLY A 121 28.68 11.37 -10.27
N ARG A 122 28.50 12.43 -9.47
CA ARG A 122 29.41 12.82 -8.38
C ARG A 122 28.60 13.03 -7.10
N ALA A 123 29.17 12.63 -5.97
CA ALA A 123 28.62 12.90 -4.64
C ALA A 123 28.48 14.40 -4.39
N GLY A 124 27.39 14.82 -3.74
CA GLY A 124 27.09 16.21 -3.47
C GLY A 124 25.63 16.45 -3.02
N PRO A 125 25.28 17.71 -2.72
CA PRO A 125 23.90 18.09 -2.41
C PRO A 125 22.98 17.78 -3.61
N LEU A 126 21.80 17.23 -3.33
CA LEU A 126 20.79 16.97 -4.34
C LEU A 126 19.86 18.17 -4.51
N GLU A 127 19.37 18.39 -5.73
CA GLU A 127 18.31 19.37 -5.95
C GLU A 127 16.98 18.87 -5.37
N ARG A 128 16.13 19.79 -4.89
CA ARG A 128 14.81 19.43 -4.35
C ARG A 128 13.93 18.64 -5.33
N SER A 129 14.13 18.85 -6.63
CA SER A 129 13.48 18.11 -7.71
C SER A 129 13.90 16.63 -7.70
N GLN A 130 15.21 16.36 -7.58
CA GLN A 130 15.79 15.03 -7.50
C GLN A 130 15.36 14.32 -6.22
N GLU A 131 15.39 15.01 -5.09
CA GLU A 131 15.00 14.43 -3.80
C GLU A 131 13.54 14.01 -3.76
N LYS A 132 12.65 14.84 -4.32
CA LYS A 132 11.23 14.51 -4.46
C LYS A 132 11.01 13.34 -5.42
N ALA A 133 11.82 13.21 -6.47
CA ALA A 133 11.78 12.05 -7.36
C ALA A 133 12.20 10.78 -6.62
N LEU A 134 13.25 10.85 -5.80
CA LEU A 134 13.72 9.73 -4.98
C LEU A 134 12.66 9.27 -3.96
N GLU A 135 11.93 10.20 -3.32
CA GLU A 135 10.81 9.84 -2.43
C GLU A 135 9.80 8.92 -3.14
N GLN A 136 9.43 9.30 -4.36
CA GLN A 136 8.46 8.53 -5.15
C GLN A 136 9.02 7.19 -5.61
N ILE A 137 10.31 7.13 -5.97
CA ILE A 137 10.97 5.89 -6.37
C ILE A 137 11.00 4.91 -5.20
N PHE A 138 11.38 5.36 -4.00
CA PHE A 138 11.43 4.50 -2.81
C PHE A 138 10.05 4.01 -2.38
N GLU A 139 9.02 4.86 -2.44
CA GLU A 139 7.65 4.46 -2.14
C GLU A 139 7.11 3.46 -3.18
N LYS A 140 7.43 3.63 -4.47
CA LYS A 140 6.95 2.74 -5.54
C LYS A 140 7.68 1.40 -5.61
N VAL A 141 9.00 1.38 -5.42
CA VAL A 141 9.83 0.19 -5.63
C VAL A 141 9.99 -0.63 -4.35
N ILE A 142 10.16 0.02 -3.20
CA ILE A 142 10.40 -0.66 -1.91
C ILE A 142 9.14 -0.63 -1.02
N GLY A 143 8.19 0.26 -1.29
CA GLY A 143 7.02 0.44 -0.41
C GLY A 143 7.33 1.22 0.87
N VAL A 144 8.51 1.86 0.95
CA VAL A 144 8.94 2.64 2.11
C VAL A 144 8.63 4.11 1.86
N LYS A 145 7.88 4.71 2.78
CA LYS A 145 7.50 6.12 2.70
C LYS A 145 8.65 6.99 3.20
N THR A 146 9.49 7.45 2.28
CA THR A 146 10.62 8.34 2.58
C THR A 146 10.22 9.81 2.42
N ARG A 147 10.95 10.68 3.12
CA ARG A 147 10.81 12.14 3.06
C ARG A 147 12.19 12.77 2.98
N ALA A 148 12.37 13.69 2.05
CA ALA A 148 13.58 14.49 1.86
C ALA A 148 13.68 15.61 2.90
N THR A 149 12.55 16.16 3.31
CA THR A 149 12.47 17.17 4.37
C THR A 149 11.60 16.62 5.49
N LEU A 150 12.11 16.66 6.72
CA LEU A 150 11.39 16.26 7.92
C LEU A 150 11.25 17.50 8.81
N GLU A 151 10.02 17.91 9.11
CA GLU A 151 9.74 19.05 10.00
C GLU A 151 10.36 20.39 9.57
N GLY A 152 10.65 20.55 8.27
CA GLY A 152 11.30 21.75 7.73
C GLY A 152 12.83 21.66 7.71
N GLU A 153 13.40 20.63 8.33
CA GLU A 153 14.82 20.33 8.32
C GLU A 153 15.20 19.44 7.14
N HIS A 154 16.36 19.71 6.56
CA HIS A 154 16.90 19.05 5.37
C HIS A 154 18.39 18.81 5.54
N LEU A 155 18.90 17.71 4.97
CA LEU A 155 20.31 17.37 5.05
C LEU A 155 21.11 18.17 4.02
N ASN A 156 22.13 18.91 4.47
CA ASN A 156 23.04 19.63 3.58
C ASN A 156 23.66 18.74 2.50
N THR A 157 23.88 17.45 2.80
CA THR A 157 24.38 16.45 1.84
C THR A 157 23.55 15.18 1.94
N THR A 158 22.57 15.02 1.04
CA THR A 158 21.69 13.84 0.97
C THR A 158 22.33 12.66 0.23
N TYR A 159 23.26 12.93 -0.70
CA TYR A 159 23.97 11.93 -1.48
C TYR A 159 25.48 12.12 -1.38
N GLY A 160 26.17 11.18 -0.75
CA GLY A 160 27.62 11.25 -0.67
C GLY A 160 28.26 10.09 0.06
N TYR A 161 29.55 10.24 0.36
CA TYR A 161 30.39 9.20 0.94
C TYR A 161 30.17 8.97 2.44
N ILE A 162 29.05 9.44 2.99
CA ILE A 162 28.70 9.33 4.42
C ILE A 162 28.63 7.85 4.86
N GLY A 163 28.33 6.94 3.91
CA GLY A 163 28.40 5.49 4.12
C GLY A 163 29.79 4.86 3.98
N ALA A 164 30.79 5.58 3.47
CA ALA A 164 32.18 5.12 3.38
C ALA A 164 32.90 5.20 4.74
N GLU A 165 32.42 6.06 5.66
CA GLU A 165 32.94 6.25 7.02
C GLU A 165 32.72 5.04 7.95
N GLN A 166 32.24 3.92 7.43
CA GLN A 166 32.18 2.64 8.15
C GLN A 166 33.58 2.06 8.46
N HIS A 167 34.65 2.77 8.15
CA HIS A 167 36.05 2.41 8.42
C HIS A 167 36.54 2.80 9.83
N LEU A 168 35.70 3.30 10.73
CA LEU A 168 36.14 3.64 12.10
C LEU A 168 35.84 2.51 13.08
N MET A 169 36.78 2.29 14.00
CA MET A 169 36.62 1.37 15.13
C MET A 169 35.46 1.82 16.02
N ARG A 170 34.44 0.97 16.19
CA ARG A 170 33.18 1.33 16.84
C ARG A 170 33.11 0.95 18.32
N TYR A 171 33.87 -0.08 18.69
CA TYR A 171 33.89 -0.63 20.04
C TYR A 171 35.29 -1.14 20.39
N PRO A 172 35.62 -1.26 21.69
CA PRO A 172 36.90 -1.84 22.11
C PRO A 172 37.05 -3.27 21.57
N GLY A 173 38.07 -3.51 20.75
CA GLY A 173 38.32 -4.79 20.08
C GLY A 173 37.92 -4.84 18.60
N ASP A 174 37.30 -3.79 18.07
CA ASP A 174 37.15 -3.58 16.63
C ASP A 174 38.51 -3.23 16.02
N ILE A 175 38.95 -3.87 14.93
CA ILE A 175 40.27 -3.66 14.34
C ILE A 175 40.17 -3.16 12.91
N MET A 176 40.94 -2.13 12.54
CA MET A 176 40.91 -1.53 11.19
C MET A 176 41.06 -2.54 10.04
N ASN A 177 41.74 -3.66 10.26
CA ASN A 177 41.90 -4.73 9.28
C ASN A 177 40.61 -5.47 8.90
N THR A 178 39.57 -5.43 9.74
CA THR A 178 38.27 -6.06 9.45
C THR A 178 37.30 -5.10 8.77
N HIS A 179 37.65 -3.82 8.61
CA HIS A 179 36.82 -2.85 7.91
C HIS A 179 37.11 -2.85 6.39
N PRO A 180 36.11 -2.54 5.55
CA PRO A 180 36.31 -2.38 4.12
C PRO A 180 37.30 -1.25 3.85
N LYS A 181 38.35 -1.52 3.06
CA LYS A 181 39.30 -0.48 2.65
C LYS A 181 38.62 0.44 1.63
N VAL A 182 38.60 1.74 1.92
CA VAL A 182 38.22 2.77 0.94
C VAL A 182 39.30 2.78 -0.14
N ALA A 183 38.91 2.86 -1.42
CA ALA A 183 39.86 2.94 -2.52
C ALA A 183 40.72 4.21 -2.37
N GLU A 184 42.02 4.06 -2.59
CA GLU A 184 43.07 5.04 -2.25
C GLU A 184 42.87 6.42 -2.93
N ASP A 185 42.13 6.45 -4.04
CA ASP A 185 41.83 7.62 -4.88
C ASP A 185 40.85 8.63 -4.25
N ASP A 186 40.16 8.28 -3.17
CA ASP A 186 39.21 9.17 -2.49
C ASP A 186 39.77 9.83 -1.22
N THR A 187 40.98 9.47 -0.77
CA THR A 187 41.55 9.91 0.52
C THR A 187 41.80 11.42 0.62
N GLU A 188 42.05 12.12 -0.49
CA GLU A 188 42.24 13.57 -0.50
C GLU A 188 40.92 14.38 -0.46
N LYS A 189 39.76 13.74 -0.66
CA LYS A 189 38.44 14.42 -0.68
C LYS A 189 37.75 14.51 0.68
N PHE A 190 38.26 13.82 1.70
CA PHE A 190 37.62 13.76 3.02
C PHE A 190 38.02 14.93 3.95
N TRP A 191 38.96 15.80 3.56
CA TRP A 191 39.52 16.86 4.42
C TRP A 191 39.48 18.28 3.82
N LEU A 192 38.52 18.59 2.94
CA LEU A 192 38.26 19.97 2.48
C LEU A 192 36.81 20.38 2.74
#